data_AF-A0A7S2CJB6-F1
#
_entry.id   AF-A0A7S2CJB6-F1
#
_cell.length_a   1.000
_cell.length_b   1.000
_cell.length_c   1.000
_cell.angle_alpha   90.00
_cell.angle_beta   90.00
_cell.angle_gamma   90.00
#
_symmetry.space_group_name_H-M   'P 1'
#
loop_
_entity.id
_entity.type
_entity.pdbx_description
1 polymer ?
#
loop_
_entity_poly.entity_id
_entity_poly.type
_entity_poly.pdbx_seq_one_letter_code
_entity_poly.pdbx_strand_id
1 'polypeptide(L)'
;VAIQLSGSADRHKMPSQGQTSRVMTVREKALTARSQKKAYDGTKGARIAKEADAQCNLFEFINLVVRIGFWRANPEWGSKYNKRELTPVPDATQVLLEQCILPNAKRDNSHEFKKVLQQDPAVTGVLSEYRERLQGWLRPILKRTRRIDNPNPKMTYAMWCALMDGPDNDHKDAARTGRGVQAPCPKMVGEWFLAQESQITGDERTSPKNQMTFKASLSLAQSRWNFLRSQNIEDIKGEDVDAELSEAATLDFSELQECICRCAVNMY
;
A
#
# COMPACT_ATOMS: atom_id res chain seq x y z
N VAL A 1 -64.42 52.50 29.49
CA VAL A 1 -64.57 53.29 28.25
C VAL A 1 -63.22 53.92 27.94
N ALA A 2 -62.53 53.43 26.91
CA ALA A 2 -61.39 54.08 26.27
C ALA A 2 -61.32 53.54 24.84
N ILE A 3 -61.47 54.45 23.87
CA ILE A 3 -61.47 54.22 22.43
C ILE A 3 -60.03 54.38 21.94
N GLN A 4 -59.51 53.38 21.22
CA GLN A 4 -58.20 53.44 20.57
C GLN A 4 -58.38 53.54 19.05
N LEU A 5 -57.61 54.45 18.47
CA LEU A 5 -57.74 54.97 17.12
C LEU A 5 -57.23 54.01 16.03
N SER A 6 -57.97 54.08 14.91
CA SER A 6 -57.73 53.57 13.56
C SER A 6 -56.30 53.70 13.03
N GLY A 7 -55.80 52.61 12.42
CA GLY A 7 -54.63 52.58 11.54
C GLY A 7 -54.90 51.68 10.33
N SER A 8 -55.01 52.32 9.17
CA SER A 8 -55.27 51.76 7.84
C SER A 8 -54.01 51.15 7.21
N ALA A 9 -53.98 49.85 6.91
CA ALA A 9 -52.98 49.24 6.00
C ALA A 9 -53.28 47.81 5.48
N ASP A 10 -54.45 47.21 5.69
CA ASP A 10 -54.72 45.80 5.32
C ASP A 10 -55.34 45.60 3.93
N ARG A 11 -54.69 46.12 2.87
CA ARG A 11 -54.89 45.60 1.50
C ARG A 11 -53.60 45.73 0.70
N HIS A 12 -52.81 44.66 0.67
CA HIS A 12 -51.98 44.16 -0.46
C HIS A 12 -50.77 43.39 0.05
N LYS A 13 -50.96 42.13 0.48
CA LYS A 13 -49.91 41.12 0.49
C LYS A 13 -50.47 39.81 -0.04
N MET A 14 -50.28 39.58 -1.33
CA MET A 14 -50.41 38.24 -1.91
C MET A 14 -49.13 37.43 -1.62
N PRO A 15 -49.24 36.10 -1.44
CA PRO A 15 -48.10 35.24 -1.15
C PRO A 15 -47.17 35.11 -2.36
N SER A 16 -45.87 35.29 -2.12
CA SER A 16 -44.80 35.02 -3.08
C SER A 16 -44.73 33.52 -3.39
N GLN A 17 -45.10 33.17 -4.62
CA GLN A 17 -44.90 31.84 -5.19
C GLN A 17 -43.46 31.64 -5.66
N GLY A 18 -42.89 30.47 -5.36
CA GLY A 18 -41.97 29.76 -6.26
C GLY A 18 -40.47 29.91 -5.99
N GLN A 19 -39.90 28.98 -5.21
CA GLN A 19 -38.51 28.54 -5.41
C GLN A 19 -38.44 27.86 -6.78
N THR A 20 -38.02 28.60 -7.80
CA THR A 20 -37.66 28.02 -9.11
C THR A 20 -36.38 27.22 -8.95
N SER A 21 -36.50 25.90 -9.10
CA SER A 21 -35.38 24.99 -9.29
C SER A 21 -34.56 25.46 -10.50
N ARG A 22 -33.34 25.94 -10.25
CA ARG A 22 -32.42 26.40 -11.29
C ARG A 22 -32.19 25.27 -12.28
N VAL A 23 -32.73 25.41 -13.49
CA VAL A 23 -32.53 24.46 -14.58
C VAL A 23 -31.07 24.55 -15.01
N MET A 24 -30.31 23.48 -14.75
CA MET A 24 -28.91 23.42 -15.18
C MET A 24 -28.81 23.51 -16.70
N THR A 25 -27.91 24.37 -17.17
CA THR A 25 -27.54 24.46 -18.58
C THR A 25 -26.91 23.15 -19.07
N VAL A 26 -26.96 22.89 -20.37
CA VAL A 26 -26.34 21.71 -20.99
C VAL A 26 -24.85 21.59 -20.64
N ARG A 27 -24.17 22.74 -20.54
CA ARG A 27 -22.76 22.82 -20.13
C ARG A 27 -22.55 22.45 -18.66
N GLU A 28 -23.41 22.93 -17.76
CA GLU A 28 -23.35 22.54 -16.35
C GLU A 28 -23.59 21.03 -16.19
N LYS A 29 -24.59 20.47 -16.89
CA LYS A 29 -24.86 19.02 -16.90
C LYS A 29 -23.67 18.19 -17.39
N ALA A 30 -22.98 18.66 -18.44
CA ALA A 30 -21.80 17.96 -18.97
C ALA A 30 -20.61 18.00 -17.99
N LEU A 31 -20.44 19.11 -17.26
CA LEU A 31 -19.37 19.25 -16.26
C LEU A 31 -19.64 18.40 -15.02
N THR A 32 -20.88 18.33 -14.53
CA THR A 32 -21.25 17.42 -13.42
C THR A 32 -21.16 15.96 -13.84
N ALA A 33 -21.58 15.59 -15.06
CA ALA A 33 -21.42 14.23 -15.55
C ALA A 33 -19.93 13.81 -15.61
N ARG A 34 -19.04 14.73 -16.04
CA ARG A 34 -17.60 14.47 -16.11
C ARG A 34 -16.95 14.39 -14.73
N SER A 35 -17.39 15.21 -13.76
CA SER A 35 -16.90 15.13 -12.38
C SER A 35 -17.37 13.86 -11.67
N GLN A 36 -18.64 13.47 -11.87
CA GLN A 36 -19.20 12.22 -11.36
C GLN A 36 -18.50 10.99 -11.95
N LYS A 37 -18.21 11.01 -13.25
CA LYS A 37 -17.45 9.94 -13.90
C LYS A 37 -16.03 9.82 -13.35
N LYS A 38 -15.32 10.95 -13.17
CA LYS A 38 -13.98 10.98 -12.56
C LYS A 38 -13.99 10.48 -11.11
N ALA A 39 -15.01 10.83 -10.33
CA ALA A 39 -15.18 10.35 -8.96
C ALA A 39 -15.46 8.84 -8.91
N TYR A 40 -16.33 8.33 -9.80
CA TYR A 40 -16.65 6.92 -9.92
C TYR A 40 -15.45 6.07 -10.36
N ASP A 41 -14.70 6.53 -11.36
CA ASP A 41 -13.50 5.84 -11.83
C ASP A 41 -12.40 5.84 -10.74
N GLY A 42 -12.27 6.92 -9.98
CA GLY A 42 -11.37 6.99 -8.81
C GLY A 42 -11.77 6.05 -7.68
N THR A 43 -13.07 5.93 -7.39
CA THR A 43 -13.55 4.98 -6.36
C THR A 43 -13.45 3.52 -6.81
N LYS A 44 -13.62 3.25 -8.10
CA LYS A 44 -13.47 1.91 -8.66
C LYS A 44 -12.01 1.47 -8.66
N GLY A 45 -11.08 2.36 -9.01
CA GLY A 45 -9.64 2.13 -8.87
C GLY A 45 -9.22 1.88 -7.42
N ALA A 46 -9.74 2.68 -6.47
CA ALA A 46 -9.49 2.50 -5.04
C ALA A 46 -10.09 1.20 -4.46
N ARG A 47 -11.26 0.76 -4.95
CA ARG A 47 -11.85 -0.54 -4.58
C ARG A 47 -11.04 -1.71 -5.13
N ILE A 48 -10.63 -1.65 -6.39
CA ILE A 48 -9.80 -2.70 -7.01
C ILE A 48 -8.44 -2.79 -6.29
N ALA A 49 -7.84 -1.65 -5.91
CA ALA A 49 -6.62 -1.64 -5.10
C ALA A 49 -6.83 -2.22 -3.69
N LYS A 50 -7.98 -1.97 -3.06
CA LYS A 50 -8.35 -2.57 -1.76
C LYS A 50 -8.62 -4.07 -1.84
N GLU A 51 -9.20 -4.56 -2.94
CA GLU A 51 -9.49 -5.97 -3.17
C GLU A 51 -8.25 -6.77 -3.61
N ALA A 52 -7.27 -6.11 -4.26
CA ALA A 52 -6.00 -6.73 -4.63
C ALA A 52 -5.13 -7.12 -3.41
N ASP A 53 -5.39 -6.50 -2.26
CA ASP A 53 -4.76 -6.81 -0.97
C ASP A 53 -5.59 -7.79 -0.12
N ALA A 54 -6.53 -8.54 -0.72
CA ALA A 54 -7.22 -9.61 -0.01
C ALA A 54 -6.22 -10.72 0.38
N GLN A 55 -5.72 -10.65 1.60
CA GLN A 55 -4.89 -11.69 2.19
C GLN A 55 -5.75 -12.95 2.35
N CYS A 56 -5.35 -14.00 1.64
CA CYS A 56 -5.92 -15.33 1.78
C CYS A 56 -5.59 -15.86 3.18
N ASN A 57 -6.59 -16.28 3.95
CA ASN A 57 -6.34 -16.92 5.24
C ASN A 57 -5.59 -18.25 5.03
N LEU A 58 -4.83 -18.71 6.03
CA LEU A 58 -4.03 -19.93 5.88
C LEU A 58 -4.88 -21.15 5.49
N PHE A 59 -6.07 -21.30 6.08
CA PHE A 59 -6.96 -22.41 5.74
C PHE A 59 -7.49 -22.32 4.30
N GLU A 60 -7.72 -21.11 3.78
CA GLU A 60 -8.13 -20.87 2.40
C GLU A 60 -7.00 -21.23 1.43
N PHE A 61 -5.76 -20.88 1.82
CA PHE A 61 -4.57 -21.18 1.04
C PHE A 61 -4.33 -22.69 0.97
N ILE A 62 -4.38 -23.39 2.11
CA ILE A 62 -4.24 -24.84 2.16
C ILE A 62 -5.34 -25.53 1.33
N ASN A 63 -6.60 -25.08 1.46
CA ASN A 63 -7.70 -25.59 0.67
C ASN A 63 -7.47 -25.41 -0.84
N LEU A 64 -6.95 -24.25 -1.25
CA LEU A 64 -6.60 -23.99 -2.64
C LEU A 64 -5.50 -24.94 -3.13
N VAL A 65 -4.43 -25.11 -2.36
CA VAL A 65 -3.31 -26.01 -2.69
C VAL A 65 -3.79 -27.45 -2.85
N VAL A 66 -4.60 -27.96 -1.92
CA VAL A 66 -5.16 -29.32 -1.97
C VAL A 66 -6.03 -29.50 -3.22
N ARG A 67 -6.89 -28.53 -3.54
CA ARG A 67 -7.75 -28.60 -4.73
C ARG A 67 -6.93 -28.58 -6.02
N ILE A 68 -5.94 -27.70 -6.12
CA ILE A 68 -5.06 -27.63 -7.29
C ILE A 68 -4.28 -28.95 -7.44
N GLY A 69 -3.77 -29.51 -6.33
CA GLY A 69 -3.04 -30.78 -6.35
C GLY A 69 -3.89 -31.90 -6.90
N PHE A 70 -5.10 -32.05 -6.36
CA PHE A 70 -6.04 -33.08 -6.80
C PHE A 70 -6.43 -32.96 -8.28
N TRP A 71 -6.78 -31.76 -8.75
CA TRP A 71 -7.17 -31.54 -10.15
C TRP A 71 -6.01 -31.72 -11.13
N ARG A 72 -4.78 -31.36 -10.73
CA ARG A 72 -3.59 -31.57 -11.56
C ARG A 72 -3.22 -33.04 -11.70
N ALA A 73 -3.35 -33.80 -10.61
CA ALA A 73 -3.09 -35.25 -10.63
C ALA A 73 -4.23 -36.03 -11.32
N ASN A 74 -5.46 -35.50 -11.31
CA ASN A 74 -6.65 -36.15 -11.85
C ASN A 74 -7.41 -35.24 -12.85
N PRO A 75 -6.82 -34.89 -14.01
CA PRO A 75 -7.41 -33.93 -14.95
C PRO A 75 -8.74 -34.40 -15.57
N GLU A 76 -8.96 -35.72 -15.65
CA GLU A 76 -10.19 -36.32 -16.18
C GLU A 76 -11.21 -36.69 -15.08
N TRP A 77 -10.98 -36.23 -13.84
CA TRP A 77 -11.93 -36.47 -12.75
C TRP A 77 -13.31 -35.87 -13.07
N GLY A 78 -14.37 -36.64 -12.81
CA GLY A 78 -15.74 -36.28 -13.15
C GLY A 78 -16.17 -36.58 -14.60
N SER A 79 -15.25 -37.04 -15.46
CA SER A 79 -15.60 -37.51 -16.81
C SER A 79 -16.25 -38.90 -16.75
N LYS A 80 -17.38 -39.07 -17.43
CA LYS A 80 -18.10 -40.36 -17.53
C LYS A 80 -17.28 -41.47 -18.21
N TYR A 81 -16.26 -41.08 -18.97
CA TYR A 81 -15.43 -42.01 -19.74
C TYR A 81 -14.08 -42.31 -19.08
N ASN A 82 -13.76 -41.65 -17.96
CA ASN A 82 -12.53 -41.91 -17.24
C ASN A 82 -12.68 -43.19 -16.41
N LYS A 83 -11.89 -44.20 -16.75
CA LYS A 83 -11.81 -45.49 -16.02
C LYS A 83 -10.51 -45.64 -15.23
N ARG A 84 -9.67 -44.60 -15.18
CA ARG A 84 -8.40 -44.63 -14.48
C ARG A 84 -8.62 -44.56 -12.98
N GLU A 85 -7.77 -45.25 -12.25
CA GLU A 85 -7.70 -45.13 -10.80
C GLU A 85 -7.29 -43.71 -10.41
N LEU A 86 -7.97 -43.17 -9.41
CA LEU A 86 -7.72 -41.81 -8.94
C LEU A 86 -6.45 -41.78 -8.11
N THR A 87 -5.62 -40.77 -8.34
CA THR A 87 -4.54 -40.44 -7.40
C THR A 87 -5.18 -39.88 -6.12
N PRO A 88 -4.96 -40.50 -4.96
CA PRO A 88 -5.50 -40.02 -3.69
C PRO A 88 -5.10 -38.58 -3.38
N VAL A 89 -5.95 -37.87 -2.64
CA VAL A 89 -5.72 -36.45 -2.29
C VAL A 89 -4.37 -36.21 -1.59
N PRO A 90 -3.93 -37.04 -0.61
CA PRO A 90 -2.63 -36.85 0.04
C PRO A 90 -1.48 -36.89 -0.97
N ASP A 91 -1.45 -37.90 -1.83
CA ASP A 91 -0.39 -38.11 -2.81
C ASP A 91 -0.39 -37.01 -3.87
N ALA A 92 -1.58 -36.63 -4.36
CA ALA A 92 -1.73 -35.54 -5.33
C ALA A 92 -1.24 -34.19 -4.78
N THR A 93 -1.46 -33.94 -3.48
CA THR A 93 -1.00 -32.73 -2.80
C THR A 93 0.51 -32.78 -2.57
N GLN A 94 1.06 -33.94 -2.17
CA GLN A 94 2.49 -34.14 -1.99
C GLN A 94 3.27 -33.89 -3.29
N VAL A 95 2.81 -34.48 -4.40
CA VAL A 95 3.41 -34.29 -5.73
C VAL A 95 3.43 -32.81 -6.12
N LEU A 96 2.32 -32.08 -5.89
CA LEU A 96 2.27 -30.64 -6.17
C LEU A 96 3.27 -29.85 -5.31
N LEU A 97 3.33 -30.15 -4.02
CA LEU A 97 4.23 -29.46 -3.09
C LEU A 97 5.68 -29.70 -3.48
N GLU A 98 6.10 -30.94 -3.68
CA GLU A 98 7.48 -31.31 -3.95
C GLU A 98 7.96 -30.87 -5.33
N GLN A 99 7.11 -30.96 -6.36
CA GLN A 99 7.56 -30.72 -7.73
C GLN A 99 7.36 -29.28 -8.19
N CYS A 100 6.37 -28.56 -7.65
CA CYS A 100 6.01 -27.23 -8.15
C CYS A 100 6.20 -26.13 -7.10
N ILE A 101 5.73 -26.32 -5.87
CA ILE A 101 5.65 -25.24 -4.88
C ILE A 101 6.97 -25.10 -4.13
N LEU A 102 7.40 -26.13 -3.39
CA LEU A 102 8.57 -26.08 -2.52
C LEU A 102 9.89 -25.74 -3.24
N PRO A 103 10.17 -26.23 -4.47
CA PRO A 103 11.38 -25.85 -5.19
C PRO A 103 11.44 -24.36 -5.53
N ASN A 104 10.27 -23.76 -5.79
CA ASN A 104 10.14 -22.35 -6.18
C ASN A 104 9.74 -21.45 -5.00
N ALA A 105 9.50 -22.02 -3.82
CA ALA A 105 9.10 -21.28 -2.64
C ALA A 105 10.27 -20.39 -2.21
N LYS A 106 10.00 -19.08 -2.08
CA LYS A 106 10.97 -18.15 -1.55
C LYS A 106 11.32 -18.57 -0.13
N ARG A 107 12.58 -18.94 0.08
CA ARG A 107 13.11 -19.23 1.42
C ARG A 107 13.42 -17.92 2.15
N ASP A 108 13.37 -17.97 3.48
CA ASP A 108 13.86 -16.87 4.29
C ASP A 108 15.39 -16.80 4.18
N ASN A 109 15.88 -15.75 3.52
CA ASN A 109 17.30 -15.47 3.34
C ASN A 109 17.75 -14.28 4.21
N SER A 110 17.01 -13.99 5.28
CA SER A 110 17.26 -12.81 6.10
C SER A 110 18.62 -12.82 6.77
N HIS A 111 19.08 -13.98 7.23
CA HIS A 111 20.42 -14.11 7.79
C HIS A 111 21.52 -13.88 6.74
N GLU A 112 21.33 -14.39 5.52
CA GLU A 112 22.27 -14.17 4.41
C GLU A 112 22.34 -12.68 4.04
N PHE A 113 21.20 -12.00 4.00
CA PHE A 113 21.14 -10.56 3.74
C PHE A 113 21.88 -9.76 4.82
N LYS A 114 21.63 -10.05 6.11
CA LYS A 114 22.33 -9.42 7.23
C LYS A 114 23.85 -9.58 7.10
N LYS A 115 24.30 -10.78 6.75
CA LYS A 115 25.71 -11.10 6.56
C LYS A 115 26.32 -10.29 5.41
N VAL A 116 25.66 -10.25 4.26
CA VAL A 116 26.12 -9.47 3.10
C VAL A 116 26.18 -7.98 3.44
N LEU A 117 25.14 -7.45 4.10
CA LEU A 117 25.06 -6.04 4.49
C LEU A 117 26.23 -5.63 5.42
N GLN A 118 26.60 -6.49 6.36
CA GLN A 118 27.74 -6.25 7.26
C GLN A 118 29.10 -6.37 6.58
N GLN A 119 29.19 -7.21 5.53
CA GLN A 119 30.43 -7.44 4.81
C GLN A 119 30.73 -6.39 3.74
N ASP A 120 29.73 -5.60 3.32
CA ASP A 120 29.91 -4.55 2.32
C ASP A 120 30.41 -3.23 2.97
N PRO A 121 31.69 -2.84 2.77
CA PRO A 121 32.23 -1.62 3.36
C PRO A 121 31.62 -0.34 2.77
N ALA A 122 31.16 -0.38 1.51
CA ALA A 122 30.56 0.80 0.88
C ALA A 122 29.19 1.09 1.49
N VAL A 123 28.36 0.05 1.66
CA VAL A 123 27.03 0.20 2.26
C VAL A 123 27.13 0.55 3.74
N THR A 124 28.00 -0.11 4.50
CA THR A 124 28.21 0.22 5.92
C THR A 124 28.73 1.65 6.12
N GLY A 125 29.60 2.13 5.22
CA GLY A 125 30.04 3.53 5.18
C GLY A 125 28.87 4.50 5.04
N VAL A 126 27.99 4.29 4.04
CA VAL A 126 26.80 5.12 3.83
C VAL A 126 25.84 5.06 5.01
N LEU A 127 25.62 3.87 5.58
CA LEU A 127 24.76 3.71 6.76
C LEU A 127 25.29 4.46 7.98
N SER A 128 26.60 4.57 8.13
CA SER A 128 27.22 5.34 9.21
C SER A 128 27.02 6.85 9.01
N GLU A 129 27.23 7.35 7.78
CA GLU A 129 27.05 8.77 7.43
C GLU A 129 25.59 9.21 7.62
N TYR A 130 24.64 8.39 7.16
CA TYR A 130 23.22 8.71 7.24
C TYR A 130 22.60 8.39 8.60
N ARG A 131 23.35 7.78 9.54
CA ARG A 131 22.82 7.36 10.86
C ARG A 131 22.17 8.52 11.60
N GLU A 132 22.86 9.65 11.73
CA GLU A 132 22.34 10.81 12.46
C GLU A 132 21.13 11.44 11.76
N ARG A 133 21.17 11.52 10.42
CA ARG A 133 20.05 12.04 9.61
C ARG A 133 18.81 11.17 9.76
N LEU A 134 18.98 9.85 9.72
CA LEU A 134 17.89 8.89 9.91
C LEU A 134 17.32 8.95 11.33
N GLN A 135 18.17 9.08 12.35
CA GLN A 135 17.68 9.29 13.72
C GLN A 135 16.94 10.63 13.86
N GLY A 136 17.46 11.70 13.26
CA GLY A 136 16.82 13.01 13.23
C GLY A 136 15.45 12.99 12.56
N TRP A 137 15.30 12.21 11.49
CA TRP A 137 14.03 11.99 10.79
C TRP A 137 13.05 11.11 11.60
N LEU A 138 13.56 10.05 12.24
CA LEU A 138 12.74 9.07 12.97
C LEU A 138 12.21 9.62 14.30
N ARG A 139 13.02 10.37 15.05
CA ARG A 139 12.66 10.87 16.40
C ARG A 139 11.34 11.65 16.43
N PRO A 140 11.08 12.63 15.54
CA PRO A 140 9.80 13.33 15.49
C PRO A 140 8.60 12.42 15.22
N ILE A 141 8.77 11.39 14.40
CA ILE A 141 7.71 10.42 14.06
C ILE A 141 7.34 9.62 15.30
N LEU A 142 8.33 9.03 15.97
CA LEU A 142 8.15 8.25 17.20
C LEU A 142 7.66 9.11 18.38
N LYS A 143 8.07 10.38 18.46
CA LYS A 143 7.62 11.29 19.51
C LYS A 143 6.10 11.48 19.51
N ARG A 144 5.45 11.44 18.34
CA ARG A 144 3.98 11.57 18.24
C ARG A 144 3.23 10.38 18.80
N THR A 145 3.86 9.21 18.83
CA THR A 145 3.27 7.97 19.35
C THR A 145 3.70 7.65 20.78
N ARG A 146 4.55 8.49 21.38
CA ARG A 146 4.99 8.35 22.76
C ARG A 146 3.79 8.49 23.71
N ARG A 147 3.66 7.53 24.62
CA ARG A 147 2.65 7.52 25.68
C ARG A 147 3.34 7.40 27.05
N ILE A 148 2.58 7.55 28.12
CA ILE A 148 3.12 7.45 29.50
C ILE A 148 3.54 6.00 29.79
N ASP A 149 2.74 5.04 29.32
CA ASP A 149 2.95 3.59 29.38
C ASP A 149 4.02 3.11 28.40
N ASN A 150 4.25 3.83 27.29
CA ASN A 150 5.30 3.54 26.33
C ASN A 150 6.23 4.75 26.11
N PRO A 151 7.22 4.96 27.01
CA PRO A 151 8.08 6.13 26.98
C PRO A 151 9.08 6.12 25.81
N ASN A 152 9.38 4.94 25.24
CA ASN A 152 10.34 4.75 24.15
C ASN A 152 9.69 3.96 23.00
N PRO A 153 8.76 4.57 22.24
CA PRO A 153 8.07 3.88 21.17
C PRO A 153 9.04 3.44 20.07
N LYS A 154 8.87 2.21 19.58
CA LYS A 154 9.55 1.66 18.41
C LYS A 154 8.72 1.88 17.14
N MET A 155 9.32 1.64 15.97
CA MET A 155 8.58 1.68 14.70
C MET A 155 7.66 0.46 14.61
N THR A 156 6.35 0.67 14.61
CA THR A 156 5.38 -0.44 14.44
C THR A 156 5.11 -0.71 12.95
N TYR A 157 4.56 -1.88 12.64
CA TYR A 157 4.16 -2.26 11.28
C TYR A 157 3.19 -1.25 10.65
N ALA A 158 2.15 -0.85 11.40
CA ALA A 158 1.16 0.12 10.93
C ALA A 158 1.79 1.49 10.65
N MET A 159 2.72 1.95 11.51
CA MET A 159 3.46 3.19 11.29
C MET A 159 4.32 3.12 10.03
N TRP A 160 5.02 2.00 9.82
CA TRP A 160 5.82 1.78 8.62
C TRP A 160 4.97 1.81 7.35
N CYS A 161 3.85 1.08 7.33
CA CYS A 161 2.94 1.08 6.18
C CYS A 161 2.41 2.49 5.86
N ALA A 162 2.00 3.25 6.89
CA ALA A 162 1.51 4.61 6.71
C ALA A 162 2.60 5.59 6.23
N LEU A 163 3.86 5.36 6.59
CA LEU A 163 4.99 6.13 6.07
C LEU A 163 5.25 5.82 4.60
N MET A 164 5.26 4.54 4.26
CA MET A 164 5.51 4.08 2.89
C MET A 164 4.40 4.51 1.94
N ASP A 165 3.14 4.42 2.38
CA ASP A 165 1.93 4.87 1.68
C ASP A 165 1.58 6.34 1.97
N GLY A 166 2.60 7.19 2.15
CA GLY A 166 2.42 8.62 2.37
C GLY A 166 1.54 9.31 1.29
N PRO A 167 1.15 10.57 1.49
CA PRO A 167 0.24 11.26 0.56
C PRO A 167 0.85 11.32 -0.86
N ASP A 168 0.04 10.96 -1.85
CA ASP A 168 0.37 11.16 -3.25
C ASP A 168 0.50 12.67 -3.58
N ASN A 169 1.38 13.00 -4.54
CA ASN A 169 1.57 14.37 -5.03
C ASN A 169 0.28 15.01 -5.58
N ASP A 170 -0.70 14.20 -5.95
CA ASP A 170 -2.03 14.62 -6.43
C ASP A 170 -2.99 15.00 -5.29
N HIS A 171 -2.72 14.57 -4.05
CA HIS A 171 -3.51 14.90 -2.86
C HIS A 171 -2.96 16.15 -2.15
N LYS A 172 -2.98 17.29 -2.85
CA LYS A 172 -2.66 18.61 -2.27
C LYS A 172 -3.70 19.12 -1.25
N ASP A 173 -4.77 18.37 -1.00
CA ASP A 173 -5.89 18.82 -0.17
C ASP A 173 -5.61 18.85 1.34
N ALA A 174 -4.59 18.12 1.83
CA ALA A 174 -4.20 18.18 3.24
C ALA A 174 -3.54 19.51 3.64
N ALA A 175 -2.91 20.21 2.68
CA ALA A 175 -2.29 21.52 2.91
C ALA A 175 -3.31 22.68 2.93
N ARG A 176 -4.51 22.47 2.38
CA ARG A 176 -5.48 23.57 2.15
C ARG A 176 -6.42 23.84 3.31
N THR A 177 -6.56 22.92 4.26
CA THR A 177 -7.52 23.05 5.38
C THR A 177 -6.94 23.67 6.65
N GLY A 178 -5.66 24.06 6.68
CA GLY A 178 -5.05 24.76 7.83
C GLY A 178 -5.05 23.97 9.15
N ARG A 179 -5.49 22.69 9.13
CA ARG A 179 -5.57 21.76 10.25
C ARG A 179 -4.99 20.37 9.91
N GLY A 180 -4.27 20.26 8.80
CA GLY A 180 -3.63 19.01 8.38
C GLY A 180 -2.25 18.89 9.01
N VAL A 181 -2.04 17.85 9.83
CA VAL A 181 -0.69 17.44 10.22
C VAL A 181 0.05 17.10 8.93
N GLN A 182 1.09 17.87 8.60
CA GLN A 182 1.91 17.60 7.42
C GLN A 182 2.46 16.18 7.52
N ALA A 183 2.19 15.37 6.50
CA ALA A 183 2.69 14.01 6.47
C ALA A 183 4.23 14.01 6.60
N PRO A 184 4.81 13.10 7.39
CA PRO A 184 6.24 13.08 7.66
C PRO A 184 7.11 12.82 6.42
N CYS A 185 6.57 12.18 5.39
CA CYS A 185 7.22 11.97 4.10
C CYS A 185 6.18 11.93 2.96
N PRO A 186 6.60 12.22 1.71
CA PRO A 186 5.83 11.87 0.52
C PRO A 186 5.63 10.36 0.42
N LYS A 187 4.78 9.92 -0.51
CA LYS A 187 4.67 8.50 -0.83
C LYS A 187 6.03 7.93 -1.27
N MET A 188 6.45 6.85 -0.60
CA MET A 188 7.75 6.20 -0.81
C MET A 188 7.64 4.89 -1.60
N VAL A 189 6.42 4.48 -1.96
CA VAL A 189 6.12 3.33 -2.82
C VAL A 189 5.53 3.81 -4.13
N GLY A 190 5.84 3.13 -5.23
CA GLY A 190 5.41 3.54 -6.55
C GLY A 190 6.31 3.02 -7.65
N GLU A 191 6.11 3.57 -8.84
CA GLU A 191 6.96 3.33 -10.00
C GLU A 191 7.58 4.65 -10.44
N TRP A 192 8.88 4.64 -10.66
CA TRP A 192 9.65 5.77 -11.15
C TRP A 192 10.30 5.38 -12.46
N PHE A 193 10.25 6.31 -13.41
CA PHE A 193 10.83 6.14 -14.73
C PHE A 193 11.83 7.27 -14.98
N LEU A 194 13.05 6.90 -15.35
CA LEU A 194 14.08 7.86 -15.76
C LEU A 194 14.42 7.57 -17.22
N ALA A 195 14.06 8.50 -18.11
CA ALA A 195 14.49 8.45 -19.50
C ALA A 195 15.90 9.04 -19.61
N GLN A 196 16.84 8.27 -20.16
CA GLN A 196 18.14 8.73 -20.58
C GLN A 196 18.06 9.09 -22.06
N GLU A 197 18.21 10.38 -22.35
CA GLU A 197 18.03 10.94 -23.69
C GLU A 197 19.21 10.63 -24.64
N SER A 198 20.39 10.25 -24.13
CA SER A 198 21.56 9.81 -24.92
C SER A 198 22.73 9.31 -24.06
N GLN A 199 23.65 8.55 -24.67
CA GLN A 199 24.96 8.18 -24.09
C GLN A 199 26.03 9.27 -24.31
N ILE A 200 25.82 10.14 -25.31
CA ILE A 200 26.61 11.34 -25.61
C ILE A 200 25.75 12.54 -25.23
N THR A 201 26.17 13.29 -24.21
CA THR A 201 25.40 14.38 -23.61
C THR A 201 24.93 15.40 -24.66
N GLY A 202 23.62 15.69 -24.70
CA GLY A 202 23.06 16.83 -25.43
C GLY A 202 22.60 16.60 -26.87
N ASP A 203 22.50 15.36 -27.35
CA ASP A 203 21.91 15.10 -28.67
C ASP A 203 20.37 14.97 -28.58
N GLU A 204 19.68 16.03 -28.99
CA GLU A 204 18.21 16.13 -29.05
C GLU A 204 17.59 15.24 -30.15
N ARG A 205 18.40 14.58 -30.99
CA ARG A 205 17.91 13.77 -32.13
C ARG A 205 17.61 12.32 -31.79
N THR A 206 17.82 11.89 -30.54
CA THR A 206 17.50 10.52 -30.11
C THR A 206 15.98 10.31 -30.15
N SER A 207 15.52 9.55 -31.15
CA SER A 207 14.12 9.13 -31.27
C SER A 207 13.63 8.53 -29.94
N PRO A 208 12.36 8.74 -29.53
CA PRO A 208 11.79 8.11 -28.33
C PRO A 208 11.94 6.57 -28.28
N LYS A 209 12.13 5.93 -29.45
CA LYS A 209 12.39 4.48 -29.56
C LYS A 209 13.82 4.06 -29.17
N ASN A 210 14.75 5.01 -29.17
CA ASN A 210 16.17 4.81 -28.86
C ASN A 210 16.55 5.42 -27.49
N GLN A 211 15.58 5.99 -26.77
CA GLN A 211 15.79 6.47 -25.40
C GLN A 211 15.77 5.27 -24.44
N MET A 212 16.81 5.14 -23.63
CA MET A 212 16.83 4.12 -22.58
C MET A 212 15.96 4.61 -21.42
N THR A 213 14.97 3.81 -21.02
CA THR A 213 14.14 4.11 -19.86
C THR A 213 14.51 3.16 -18.73
N PHE A 214 15.05 3.71 -17.65
CA PHE A 214 15.24 2.98 -16.40
C PHE A 214 13.94 2.99 -15.62
N LYS A 215 13.51 1.82 -15.15
CA LYS A 215 12.36 1.66 -14.27
C LYS A 215 12.85 1.26 -12.89
N ALA A 216 12.46 2.01 -11.87
CA ALA A 216 12.55 1.60 -10.48
C ALA A 216 11.11 1.42 -9.95
N SER A 217 10.86 0.39 -9.16
CA SER A 217 9.52 0.14 -8.60
C SER A 217 9.58 -0.52 -7.24
N LEU A 218 8.82 0.02 -6.30
CA LEU A 218 8.67 -0.56 -4.97
C LEU A 218 7.18 -0.59 -4.62
N SER A 219 6.64 -1.77 -4.38
CA SER A 219 5.26 -1.95 -3.96
C SER A 219 5.09 -1.90 -2.44
N LEU A 220 3.87 -1.59 -1.99
CA LEU A 220 3.54 -1.63 -0.58
C LEU A 220 3.67 -3.05 -0.01
N ALA A 221 3.27 -4.07 -0.78
CA ALA A 221 3.45 -5.47 -0.40
C ALA A 221 4.93 -5.84 -0.18
N GLN A 222 5.83 -5.41 -1.07
CA GLN A 222 7.28 -5.61 -0.89
C GLN A 222 7.78 -4.91 0.38
N SER A 223 7.32 -3.70 0.64
CA SER A 223 7.69 -2.91 1.82
C SER A 223 7.21 -3.55 3.13
N ARG A 224 6.00 -4.12 3.13
CA ARG A 224 5.44 -4.91 4.24
C ARG A 224 6.26 -6.17 4.51
N TRP A 225 6.59 -6.93 3.46
CA TRP A 225 7.43 -8.12 3.60
C TRP A 225 8.84 -7.81 4.10
N ASN A 226 9.43 -6.71 3.66
CA ASN A 226 10.75 -6.28 4.11
C ASN A 226 10.76 -5.91 5.60
N PHE A 227 9.68 -5.31 6.12
CA PHE A 227 9.51 -5.05 7.55
C PHE A 227 9.56 -6.34 8.34
N LEU A 228 8.72 -7.32 7.98
CA LEU A 228 8.63 -8.61 8.68
C LEU A 228 9.97 -9.37 8.65
N ARG A 229 10.68 -9.34 7.52
CA ARG A 229 12.00 -9.99 7.37
C ARG A 229 13.13 -9.33 8.13
N SER A 230 12.96 -8.07 8.52
CA SER A 230 13.99 -7.33 9.26
C SER A 230 13.90 -7.57 10.76
N GLN A 231 12.77 -8.10 11.25
CA GLN A 231 12.60 -8.48 12.65
C GLN A 231 13.50 -9.65 13.02
N ASN A 232 14.05 -9.63 14.22
CA ASN A 232 14.72 -10.79 14.78
C ASN A 232 13.70 -11.88 15.14
N ILE A 233 14.02 -13.13 14.78
CA ILE A 233 13.14 -14.30 14.93
C ILE A 233 12.75 -14.54 16.40
N GLU A 234 13.59 -14.13 17.35
CA GLU A 234 13.33 -14.28 18.79
C GLU A 234 12.14 -13.43 19.29
N ASP A 235 11.83 -12.32 18.61
CA ASP A 235 10.73 -11.42 18.98
C ASP A 235 9.38 -11.84 18.35
N ILE A 236 9.38 -12.79 17.40
CA ILE A 236 8.15 -13.34 16.81
C ILE A 236 7.66 -14.49 17.70
N LYS A 237 6.90 -14.16 18.76
CA LYS A 237 6.18 -15.18 19.52
C LYS A 237 5.17 -15.86 18.60
N GLY A 238 5.32 -17.18 18.41
CA GLY A 238 4.54 -18.01 17.48
C GLY A 238 3.07 -18.26 17.85
N GLU A 239 2.41 -17.28 18.47
CA GLU A 239 0.94 -17.23 18.49
C GLU A 239 0.44 -16.64 17.16
N ASP A 240 -0.85 -16.82 16.82
CA ASP A 240 -1.50 -16.19 15.67
C ASP A 240 -1.53 -14.66 15.87
N VAL A 241 -0.38 -14.00 15.74
CA VAL A 241 -0.24 -12.56 15.83
C VAL A 241 -0.49 -12.00 14.45
N ASP A 242 -1.70 -11.48 14.26
CA ASP A 242 -2.01 -10.60 13.15
C ASP A 242 -1.03 -9.41 13.19
N ALA A 243 -0.07 -9.40 12.26
CA ALA A 243 0.98 -8.40 12.21
C ALA A 243 0.44 -6.97 12.01
N GLU A 244 -0.78 -6.83 11.48
CA GLU A 244 -1.41 -5.52 11.28
C GLU A 244 -2.03 -4.97 12.58
N LEU A 245 -2.49 -5.87 13.46
CA LEU A 245 -3.12 -5.53 14.74
C LEU A 245 -2.17 -5.63 15.93
N SER A 246 -1.05 -6.33 15.77
CA SER A 246 -0.12 -6.60 16.86
C SER A 246 0.83 -5.44 17.09
N GLU A 247 0.73 -4.81 18.26
CA GLU A 247 1.78 -3.90 18.78
C GLU A 247 3.12 -4.64 19.01
N ALA A 248 3.17 -5.97 18.90
CA ALA A 248 4.40 -6.74 19.03
C ALA A 248 5.31 -6.64 17.80
N ALA A 249 4.75 -6.39 16.61
CA ALA A 249 5.53 -6.26 15.38
C ALA A 249 6.20 -4.87 15.32
N THR A 250 7.40 -4.76 15.89
CA THR A 250 8.17 -3.53 15.94
C THR A 250 9.58 -3.70 15.39
N LEU A 251 10.17 -2.61 14.91
CA LEU A 251 11.59 -2.55 14.54
C LEU A 251 12.34 -1.62 15.49
N ASP A 252 13.48 -2.09 15.97
CA ASP A 252 14.51 -1.23 16.52
C ASP A 252 15.22 -0.43 15.42
N PHE A 253 16.14 0.46 15.81
CA PHE A 253 16.82 1.32 14.84
C PHE A 253 17.71 0.54 13.86
N SER A 254 18.36 -0.53 14.31
CA SER A 254 19.22 -1.36 13.45
C SER A 254 18.41 -2.19 12.46
N GLU A 255 17.31 -2.77 12.91
CA GLU A 255 16.35 -3.49 12.08
C GLU A 255 15.67 -2.55 11.08
N LEU A 256 15.40 -1.30 11.47
CA LEU A 256 14.88 -0.29 10.55
C LEU A 256 15.90 0.06 9.45
N GLN A 257 17.19 0.19 9.79
CA GLN A 257 18.23 0.43 8.78
C GLN A 257 18.29 -0.71 7.76
N GLU A 258 18.22 -1.95 8.24
CA GLU A 258 18.15 -3.13 7.37
C GLU A 258 16.89 -3.13 6.50
N CYS A 259 15.73 -2.82 7.09
CA CYS A 259 14.46 -2.74 6.35
C CYS A 259 14.54 -1.73 5.20
N ILE A 260 15.15 -0.57 5.45
CA ILE A 260 15.38 0.45 4.41
C ILE A 260 16.31 -0.08 3.32
N CYS A 261 17.42 -0.75 3.69
CA CYS A 261 18.33 -1.37 2.72
C CYS A 261 17.62 -2.42 1.85
N ARG A 262 16.75 -3.26 2.44
CA ARG A 262 15.96 -4.24 1.70
C ARG A 262 14.98 -3.58 0.74
N CYS A 263 14.36 -2.48 1.15
CA CYS A 263 13.49 -1.70 0.25
C CYS A 263 14.29 -1.10 -0.90
N ALA A 264 15.48 -0.58 -0.65
CA ALA A 264 16.36 -0.07 -1.70
C ALA A 264 16.73 -1.17 -2.72
N VAL A 265 17.11 -2.36 -2.24
CA VAL A 265 17.44 -3.50 -3.14
C VAL A 265 16.24 -3.96 -3.96
N ASN A 266 15.03 -4.00 -3.38
CA ASN A 266 13.83 -4.39 -4.14
C ASN A 266 13.34 -3.32 -5.12
N MET A 267 13.75 -2.06 -4.93
CA MET A 267 13.33 -0.92 -5.74
C MET A 267 14.05 -0.87 -7.09
N TYR A 268 15.32 -1.29 -7.12
CA TYR A 268 16.18 -1.32 -8.32
C TYR A 268 16.16 -2.69 -9.00
#